data_AF-A0A1M6LHC7-F1
#
_entry.id   AF-A0A1M6LHC7-F1
#
_cell.length_a   1.000
_cell.length_b   1.000
_cell.length_c   1.000
_cell.angle_alpha   90.00
_cell.angle_beta   90.00
_cell.angle_gamma   90.00
#
_symmetry.space_group_name_H-M   'P 1'
#
loop_
_entity.id
_entity.type
_entity.pdbx_description
1 polymer ?
#
loop_
_entity_poly.entity_id
_entity_poly.type
_entity_poly.pdbx_seq_one_letter_code
_entity_poly.pdbx_strand_id
1 'polypeptide(L)'
;MYSITITVILIIFYGISNWLVWQDLKENTSLPRGSFPRKHGFAVGWFLKFLILGEIISLCINYGWLHLIILPIAWFFGGWTATLLERKAYMNRMLEEIKKINMSRLDSAYDYKLTVMMLDFPEWWVSLMSTEFKRELFNKREELMRHGIRLGFK
;
A
#
# COMPACT_ATOMS: atom_id res chain seq x y z
N MET A 1 18.84 19.62 -17.71
CA MET A 1 18.68 18.16 -17.54
C MET A 1 18.82 17.71 -16.09
N TYR A 2 19.87 18.13 -15.35
CA TYR A 2 20.09 17.73 -13.94
C TYR A 2 18.88 17.99 -13.00
N SER A 3 18.21 19.13 -13.12
CA SER A 3 17.05 19.48 -12.26
C SER A 3 15.85 18.52 -12.44
N ILE A 4 15.59 18.03 -13.66
CA ILE A 4 14.48 17.11 -13.93
C ILE A 4 14.76 15.74 -13.30
N THR A 5 15.97 15.22 -13.46
CA THR A 5 16.37 13.93 -12.88
C THR A 5 16.28 13.96 -11.36
N ILE A 6 16.77 15.01 -10.71
CA ILE A 6 16.66 15.21 -9.26
C ILE A 6 15.19 15.25 -8.85
N THR A 7 14.35 15.99 -9.57
CA THR A 7 12.91 16.07 -9.29
C THR A 7 12.24 14.70 -9.34
N VAL A 8 12.51 13.89 -10.37
CA VAL A 8 11.96 12.54 -10.49
C VAL A 8 12.39 11.65 -9.33
N ILE A 9 13.66 11.71 -8.95
CA ILE A 9 14.19 10.95 -7.80
C ILE A 9 13.47 11.37 -6.52
N LEU A 10 13.35 12.68 -6.26
CA LEU A 10 12.67 13.20 -5.07
C LEU A 10 11.21 12.74 -4.99
N ILE A 11 10.48 12.71 -6.11
CA ILE A 11 9.10 12.21 -6.18
C ILE A 11 9.01 10.73 -5.79
N ILE A 12 9.91 9.90 -6.32
CA ILE A 12 9.94 8.45 -6.02
C ILE A 12 10.24 8.23 -4.53
N PHE A 13 11.25 8.90 -3.99
CA PHE A 13 11.59 8.79 -2.57
C PHE A 13 10.49 9.33 -1.67
N TYR A 14 9.78 10.39 -2.08
CA TYR A 14 8.61 10.90 -1.38
C TYR A 14 7.49 9.86 -1.31
N GLY A 15 7.26 9.14 -2.41
CA GLY A 15 6.31 8.04 -2.47
C GLY A 15 6.69 6.85 -1.59
N ILE A 16 7.97 6.45 -1.58
CA ILE A 16 8.48 5.40 -0.69
C ILE A 16 8.32 5.82 0.78
N SER A 17 8.64 7.07 1.10
CA SER A 17 8.46 7.62 2.44
C SER A 17 6.99 7.60 2.88
N ASN A 18 6.08 8.06 2.03
CA ASN A 18 4.63 7.98 2.30
C ASN A 18 4.18 6.54 2.52
N TRP A 19 4.67 5.60 1.71
CA TRP A 19 4.38 4.18 1.88
C TRP A 19 4.89 3.66 3.23
N LEU A 20 6.11 4.02 3.65
CA LEU A 20 6.66 3.60 4.95
C LEU A 20 5.87 4.15 6.14
N VAL A 21 5.45 5.41 6.11
CA VAL A 21 4.56 5.99 7.13
C VAL A 21 3.20 5.30 7.11
N TRP A 22 2.68 4.99 5.92
CA TRP A 22 1.39 4.32 5.77
C TRP A 22 1.39 2.88 6.31
N GLN A 23 2.52 2.18 6.17
CA GLN A 23 2.69 0.86 6.77
C GLN A 23 2.60 0.91 8.30
N ASP A 24 3.00 2.02 8.93
CA ASP A 24 2.87 2.22 10.36
C ASP A 24 1.41 2.51 10.77
N LEU A 25 0.69 3.35 10.03
CA LEU A 25 -0.74 3.66 10.26
C LEU A 25 -1.66 2.44 10.26
N LYS A 26 -1.21 1.33 9.70
CA LYS A 26 -1.89 0.04 9.77
C LYS A 26 -1.81 -0.59 11.16
N GLU A 27 -1.23 0.07 12.19
CA GLU A 27 -0.88 -0.51 13.50
C GLU A 27 -1.99 -1.31 14.18
N ASN A 28 -3.24 -0.91 13.93
CA ASN A 28 -4.43 -1.49 14.52
C ASN A 28 -5.35 -2.15 13.50
N THR A 29 -4.84 -2.47 12.31
CA THR A 29 -5.60 -3.15 11.25
C THR A 29 -5.14 -4.59 11.08
N SER A 30 -6.07 -5.44 10.64
CA SER A 30 -5.82 -6.83 10.18
C SER A 30 -4.90 -6.88 8.95
N LEU A 31 -4.57 -5.72 8.39
CA LEU A 31 -3.82 -5.60 7.17
C LEU A 31 -2.35 -6.01 7.35
N PRO A 32 -1.81 -6.78 6.39
CA PRO A 32 -0.43 -7.16 6.34
C PRO A 32 0.49 -5.94 6.27
N ARG A 33 1.52 -5.99 7.12
CA ARG A 33 2.61 -5.04 7.18
C ARG A 33 3.93 -5.74 6.93
N GLY A 34 4.86 -5.06 6.27
CA GLY A 34 6.24 -5.54 6.18
C GLY A 34 6.89 -5.59 7.57
N SER A 35 7.73 -6.58 7.82
CA SER A 35 8.45 -6.73 9.10
C SER A 35 9.38 -5.55 9.40
N PHE A 36 10.02 -4.99 8.37
CA PHE A 36 10.87 -3.80 8.47
C PHE A 36 10.07 -2.49 8.64
N PRO A 37 9.06 -2.18 7.78
CA PRO A 37 8.20 -1.02 7.98
C PRO A 37 7.53 -0.97 9.36
N ARG A 38 7.20 -2.12 9.96
CA ARG A 38 6.62 -2.18 11.32
C ARG A 38 7.54 -1.62 12.41
N LYS A 39 8.87 -1.76 12.28
CA LYS A 39 9.82 -1.33 13.32
C LYS A 39 10.39 0.07 13.06
N HIS A 40 10.54 0.43 11.79
CA HIS A 40 11.29 1.61 11.39
C HIS A 40 10.57 2.49 10.38
N GLY A 41 9.38 2.10 9.91
CA GLY A 41 8.67 2.77 8.81
C GLY A 41 8.34 4.22 9.13
N PHE A 42 7.83 4.49 10.33
CA PHE A 42 7.53 5.86 10.76
C PHE A 42 8.78 6.75 10.79
N ALA A 43 9.82 6.32 11.52
CA ALA A 43 11.04 7.09 11.70
C ALA A 43 11.79 7.33 10.37
N VAL A 44 12.00 6.27 9.58
CA VAL A 44 12.67 6.36 8.26
C VAL A 44 11.83 7.16 7.27
N GLY A 45 10.50 6.98 7.30
CA GLY A 45 9.57 7.73 6.47
C GLY A 45 9.68 9.23 6.72
N TRP A 46 9.57 9.67 7.98
CA TRP A 46 9.72 11.08 8.33
C TRP A 46 11.10 11.65 8.02
N PHE A 47 12.17 10.90 8.32
CA PHE A 47 13.53 11.30 7.99
C PHE A 47 13.69 11.59 6.49
N LEU A 48 13.18 10.72 5.62
CA LEU A 48 13.18 10.93 4.18
C LEU A 48 12.36 12.16 3.75
N LYS A 49 11.21 12.44 4.39
CA LYS A 49 10.44 13.67 4.09
C LYS A 49 11.21 14.92 4.41
N PHE A 50 11.91 14.95 5.55
CA PHE A 50 12.71 16.10 5.94
C PHE A 50 13.88 16.33 4.98
N LEU A 51 14.56 15.28 4.53
CA LEU A 51 15.60 15.39 3.51
C LEU A 51 15.05 15.95 2.20
N ILE A 52 13.92 15.42 1.71
CA ILE A 52 13.29 15.88 0.47
C ILE A 52 12.84 17.34 0.59
N LEU A 53 12.26 17.72 1.72
CA LEU A 53 11.85 19.10 1.98
C LEU A 53 13.07 20.03 2.01
N GLY A 54 14.15 19.62 2.66
CA GLY A 54 15.41 20.36 2.70
C GLY A 54 15.99 20.60 1.30
N GLU A 55 15.97 19.58 0.45
CA GLU A 55 16.40 19.71 -0.95
C GLU A 55 15.49 20.64 -1.77
N ILE A 56 14.17 20.58 -1.59
CA ILE A 56 13.25 21.50 -2.25
C ILE A 56 13.52 22.94 -1.80
N ILE A 57 13.75 23.17 -0.50
CA ILE A 57 14.10 24.49 0.02
C ILE A 57 15.43 24.97 -0.57
N SER A 58 16.46 24.10 -0.62
CA SER A 58 17.74 24.38 -1.26
C SER A 58 17.58 24.79 -2.73
N LEU A 59 16.75 24.08 -3.49
CA LEU A 59 16.44 24.43 -4.88
C LEU A 59 15.73 25.78 -4.99
N CYS A 60 14.81 26.09 -4.08
CA CYS A 60 14.09 27.37 -4.08
C CYS A 60 15.03 28.56 -3.79
N ILE A 61 15.99 28.39 -2.90
CA ILE A 61 17.00 29.42 -2.57
C ILE A 61 17.93 29.66 -3.76
N ASN A 62 18.41 28.59 -4.41
CA ASN A 62 19.41 28.69 -5.47
C ASN A 62 18.84 29.03 -6.85
N TYR A 63 17.62 28.57 -7.16
CA TYR A 63 17.03 28.64 -8.50
C TYR A 63 15.65 29.30 -8.54
N GLY A 64 15.17 29.81 -7.41
CA GLY A 64 13.93 30.58 -7.31
C GLY A 64 12.69 29.78 -6.92
N TRP A 65 11.68 30.50 -6.46
CA TRP A 65 10.45 29.99 -5.82
C TRP A 65 9.57 29.09 -6.72
N LEU A 66 9.75 29.15 -8.05
CA LEU A 66 9.00 28.28 -8.98
C LEU A 66 9.20 26.79 -8.69
N HIS A 67 10.31 26.41 -8.06
CA HIS A 67 10.60 25.03 -7.67
C HIS A 67 9.68 24.53 -6.53
N LEU A 68 8.91 25.40 -5.87
CA LEU A 68 7.86 24.98 -4.94
C LEU A 68 6.78 24.12 -5.61
N ILE A 69 6.63 24.20 -6.94
CA ILE A 69 5.71 23.32 -7.70
C ILE A 69 6.07 21.83 -7.58
N ILE A 70 7.30 21.51 -7.17
CA ILE A 70 7.72 20.13 -6.90
C ILE A 70 6.92 19.53 -5.74
N LEU A 71 6.50 20.33 -4.75
CA LEU A 71 5.71 19.85 -3.61
C LEU A 71 4.36 19.23 -4.02
N PRO A 72 3.46 19.92 -4.74
CA PRO A 72 2.20 19.33 -5.17
C PRO A 72 2.40 18.16 -6.14
N ILE A 73 3.44 18.18 -6.99
CA ILE A 73 3.78 17.06 -7.87
C ILE A 73 4.22 15.84 -7.04
N ALA A 74 5.13 16.01 -6.09
CA ALA A 74 5.58 14.95 -5.19
C ALA A 74 4.44 14.43 -4.31
N TRP A 75 3.53 15.30 -3.87
CA TRP A 75 2.34 14.90 -3.13
C TRP A 75 1.45 13.97 -3.96
N PHE A 76 1.09 14.38 -5.17
CA PHE A 76 0.21 13.61 -6.06
C PHE A 76 0.86 12.30 -6.51
N PHE A 77 2.04 12.38 -7.13
CA PHE A 77 2.72 11.21 -7.66
C PHE A 77 3.27 10.30 -6.55
N GLY A 78 3.76 10.86 -5.44
CA GLY A 78 4.21 10.07 -4.30
C GLY A 78 3.07 9.29 -3.64
N GLY A 79 1.88 9.89 -3.51
CA GLY A 79 0.68 9.17 -3.06
C GLY A 79 0.30 8.02 -4.00
N TRP A 80 0.41 8.24 -5.31
CA TRP A 80 0.23 7.20 -6.31
C TRP A 80 1.26 6.08 -6.20
N THR A 81 2.55 6.41 -6.07
CA THR A 81 3.64 5.43 -5.88
C THR A 81 3.40 4.60 -4.62
N ALA A 82 3.01 5.23 -3.51
CA ALA A 82 2.67 4.51 -2.28
C ALA A 82 1.52 3.52 -2.51
N THR A 83 0.49 3.93 -3.25
CA THR A 83 -0.65 3.07 -3.61
C THR A 83 -0.22 1.89 -4.49
N LEU A 84 0.67 2.11 -5.46
CA LEU A 84 1.19 1.04 -6.32
C LEU A 84 2.06 0.04 -5.55
N LEU A 85 2.97 0.54 -4.70
CA LEU A 85 3.78 -0.30 -3.81
C LEU A 85 2.89 -1.15 -2.91
N GLU A 86 1.84 -0.54 -2.38
CA GLU A 86 0.85 -1.21 -1.56
C GLU A 86 0.17 -2.35 -2.32
N ARG A 87 -0.45 -2.05 -3.47
CA ARG A 87 -1.10 -3.06 -4.33
C ARG A 87 -0.15 -4.21 -4.66
N LYS A 88 1.11 -3.92 -4.98
CA LYS A 88 2.11 -4.93 -5.31
C LYS A 88 2.49 -5.79 -4.11
N ALA A 89 2.68 -5.19 -2.94
CA ALA A 89 2.97 -5.92 -1.70
C ALA A 89 1.84 -6.89 -1.33
N TYR A 90 0.59 -6.43 -1.44
CA TYR A 90 -0.59 -7.27 -1.21
C TYR A 90 -0.72 -8.41 -2.21
N MET A 91 -0.58 -8.12 -3.51
CA MET A 91 -0.69 -9.13 -4.56
C MET A 91 0.37 -10.22 -4.37
N ASN A 92 1.60 -9.83 -4.03
CA ASN A 92 2.67 -10.78 -3.72
C ASN A 92 2.35 -11.63 -2.49
N ARG A 93 1.80 -11.04 -1.43
CA ARG A 93 1.43 -11.78 -0.23
C ARG A 93 0.28 -12.76 -0.49
N MET A 94 -0.74 -12.35 -1.26
CA MET A 94 -1.79 -13.26 -1.69
C MET A 94 -1.24 -14.41 -2.52
N LEU A 95 -0.32 -14.15 -3.44
CA LEU A 95 0.34 -15.19 -4.24
C LEU A 95 1.17 -16.15 -3.35
N GLU A 96 1.85 -15.65 -2.33
CA GLU A 96 2.57 -16.49 -1.37
C GLU A 96 1.63 -17.35 -0.52
N GLU A 97 0.50 -16.80 -0.06
CA GLU A 97 -0.50 -17.55 0.68
C GLU A 97 -1.15 -18.62 -0.22
N ILE A 98 -1.51 -18.28 -1.46
CA ILE A 98 -1.99 -19.24 -2.48
C ILE A 98 -0.95 -20.35 -2.75
N LYS A 99 0.34 -20.01 -2.86
CA LYS A 99 1.41 -21.00 -3.04
C LYS A 99 1.55 -21.93 -1.84
N LYS A 100 1.44 -21.41 -0.62
CA LYS A 100 1.43 -22.22 0.60
C LYS A 100 0.23 -23.18 0.62
N ILE A 101 -0.94 -22.70 0.19
CA ILE A 101 -2.18 -23.50 0.09
C ILE A 101 -2.06 -24.61 -0.96
N ASN A 102 -1.49 -24.31 -2.14
CA ASN A 102 -1.29 -25.32 -3.18
C ASN A 102 -0.28 -26.41 -2.77
N MET A 103 0.62 -26.10 -1.83
CA MET A 103 1.52 -27.10 -1.23
C MET A 103 0.88 -27.88 -0.07
N SER A 104 -0.08 -27.30 0.67
CA SER A 104 -0.85 -27.97 1.71
C SER A 104 -2.18 -28.48 1.16
N ARG A 105 -2.18 -29.59 0.43
CA ARG A 105 -3.44 -30.26 0.06
C ARG A 105 -4.20 -30.73 1.31
N LEU A 106 -5.53 -30.52 1.28
CA LEU A 106 -6.59 -30.94 2.22
C LEU A 106 -6.72 -30.13 3.53
N ASP A 107 -7.56 -29.10 3.52
CA ASP A 107 -8.66 -28.99 4.48
C ASP A 107 -9.65 -27.88 4.08
N SER A 108 -10.93 -28.23 3.95
CA SER A 108 -12.03 -27.30 3.60
C SER A 108 -12.22 -26.17 4.63
N ALA A 109 -11.70 -26.33 5.84
CA ALA A 109 -11.67 -25.28 6.88
C ALA A 109 -10.60 -24.19 6.64
N TYR A 110 -9.60 -24.43 5.79
CA TYR A 110 -8.52 -23.48 5.52
C TYR A 110 -8.80 -22.55 4.33
N ASP A 111 -9.47 -23.06 3.29
CA ASP A 111 -10.04 -22.21 2.22
C ASP A 111 -10.98 -21.16 2.83
N TYR A 112 -11.76 -21.53 3.85
CA TYR A 112 -12.59 -20.61 4.62
C TYR A 112 -11.79 -19.46 5.25
N LYS A 113 -10.66 -19.74 5.92
CA LYS A 113 -9.89 -18.72 6.65
C LYS A 113 -9.18 -17.73 5.73
N LEU A 114 -8.60 -18.22 4.63
CA LEU A 114 -8.01 -17.36 3.61
C LEU A 114 -9.09 -16.46 2.99
N THR A 115 -10.26 -17.03 2.74
CA THR A 115 -11.34 -16.30 2.09
C THR A 115 -12.00 -15.29 3.02
N VAL A 116 -12.08 -15.58 4.34
CA VAL A 116 -12.48 -14.60 5.36
C VAL A 116 -11.45 -13.48 5.51
N MET A 117 -10.14 -13.78 5.46
CA MET A 117 -9.10 -12.75 5.42
C MET A 117 -9.20 -11.86 4.17
N MET A 118 -9.66 -12.42 3.04
CA MET A 118 -9.95 -11.65 1.82
C MET A 118 -11.24 -10.81 1.92
N LEU A 119 -12.14 -11.10 2.86
CA LEU A 119 -13.41 -10.40 3.04
C LEU A 119 -13.34 -9.26 4.06
N ASP A 120 -12.31 -9.23 4.90
CA ASP A 120 -12.15 -8.28 6.00
C ASP A 120 -11.22 -7.10 5.62
N PHE A 121 -11.09 -6.82 4.31
CA PHE A 121 -10.34 -5.66 3.85
C PHE A 121 -11.13 -4.36 4.10
N PRO A 122 -10.49 -3.30 4.63
CA PRO A 122 -11.15 -2.02 4.84
C PRO A 122 -11.75 -1.44 3.55
N GLU A 123 -12.91 -0.79 3.64
CA GLU A 123 -13.61 -0.20 2.48
C GLU A 123 -12.73 0.74 1.66
N TRP A 124 -11.91 1.55 2.33
CA TRP A 124 -10.97 2.43 1.66
C TRP A 124 -9.94 1.65 0.83
N TRP A 125 -9.50 0.47 1.28
CA TRP A 125 -8.55 -0.36 0.55
C TRP A 125 -9.21 -1.01 -0.66
N VAL A 126 -10.43 -1.52 -0.47
CA VAL A 126 -11.24 -2.05 -1.58
C VAL A 126 -11.46 -0.94 -2.61
N SER A 127 -11.70 0.30 -2.18
CA SER A 127 -11.87 1.45 -3.07
C SER A 127 -10.66 1.68 -3.99
N LEU A 128 -9.45 1.33 -3.53
CA LEU A 128 -8.21 1.43 -4.26
C LEU A 128 -7.98 0.27 -5.24
N MET A 129 -8.89 -0.69 -5.39
CA MET A 129 -8.73 -1.78 -6.35
C MET A 129 -9.37 -1.48 -7.71
N SER A 130 -8.92 -2.17 -8.77
CA SER A 130 -9.56 -2.10 -10.08
C SER A 130 -10.99 -2.63 -10.01
N THR A 131 -11.86 -2.15 -10.90
CA THR A 131 -13.27 -2.55 -10.93
C THR A 131 -13.44 -4.05 -11.18
N GLU A 132 -12.59 -4.65 -12.02
CA GLU A 132 -12.57 -6.10 -12.25
C GLU A 132 -12.23 -6.88 -10.98
N PHE A 133 -11.20 -6.46 -10.25
CA PHE A 133 -10.80 -7.11 -9.01
C PHE A 133 -11.87 -6.96 -7.93
N LYS A 134 -12.48 -5.78 -7.80
CA LYS A 134 -13.65 -5.56 -6.92
C LYS A 134 -14.77 -6.55 -7.26
N ARG A 135 -15.11 -6.68 -8.54
CA ARG A 135 -16.19 -7.56 -9.01
C ARG A 135 -15.89 -9.03 -8.72
N GLU A 136 -14.66 -9.48 -8.94
CA GLU A 136 -14.24 -10.85 -8.62
C GLU A 136 -14.33 -11.12 -7.11
N LEU A 137 -13.92 -10.15 -6.30
CA LEU A 137 -13.94 -10.22 -4.84
C LEU A 137 -15.39 -10.26 -4.29
N PHE A 138 -16.30 -9.46 -4.86
CA PHE A 138 -17.73 -9.49 -4.51
C PHE A 138 -18.43 -10.77 -4.98
N ASN A 139 -18.12 -11.28 -6.19
CA ASN A 139 -18.70 -12.52 -6.67
C ASN A 139 -18.29 -13.71 -5.80
N LYS A 140 -17.00 -13.81 -5.44
CA LYS A 140 -16.51 -14.82 -4.50
C LYS A 140 -17.18 -14.70 -3.13
N ARG A 141 -17.34 -13.47 -2.61
CA ARG A 141 -18.08 -13.22 -1.36
C ARG A 141 -19.48 -13.84 -1.39
N GLU A 142 -20.22 -13.55 -2.46
CA GLU A 142 -21.61 -13.98 -2.59
C GLU A 142 -21.72 -15.51 -2.73
N GLU A 143 -20.80 -16.13 -3.47
CA GLU A 143 -20.68 -17.57 -3.61
C GLU A 143 -20.48 -18.26 -2.25
N LEU A 144 -19.64 -17.71 -1.38
CA LEU A 144 -19.37 -18.28 -0.06
C LEU A 144 -20.54 -18.13 0.90
N MET A 145 -21.22 -16.98 0.88
CA MET A 145 -22.43 -16.78 1.69
C MET A 145 -23.53 -17.77 1.29
N ARG A 146 -23.63 -18.13 0.00
CA ARG A 146 -24.57 -19.16 -0.49
C ARG A 146 -24.21 -20.58 0.01
N HIS A 147 -22.95 -20.86 0.29
CA HIS A 147 -22.49 -22.16 0.80
C HIS A 147 -22.61 -22.31 2.34
N GLY A 148 -23.39 -21.46 3.01
CA GLY A 148 -23.74 -21.64 4.44
C GLY A 148 -22.69 -21.12 5.43
N ILE A 149 -21.69 -20.40 4.95
CA ILE A 149 -20.69 -19.72 5.77
C ILE A 149 -21.34 -18.49 6.43
N ARG A 150 -21.88 -18.65 7.65
CA ARG A 150 -22.29 -17.51 8.48
C ARG A 150 -21.04 -16.82 9.01
N LEU A 151 -20.68 -15.72 8.37
CA LEU A 151 -19.66 -14.79 8.87
C LEU A 151 -20.17 -14.18 10.19
N GLY A 152 -19.61 -14.63 11.31
CA GLY A 152 -19.83 -14.04 12.62
C GLY A 152 -19.14 -12.68 12.69
N PHE A 153 -19.80 -11.64 12.19
CA PHE A 153 -19.44 -10.26 12.49
C PHE A 153 -19.91 -9.93 13.91
N LYS A 154 -18.96 -9.55 14.78
CA LYS A 154 -19.23 -8.73 15.96
C LYS A 154 -18.66 -7.34 15.70
#